data_AF-A0AAU9VK89-F1
#
_entry.id   AF-A0AAU9VK89-F1
#
_cell.length_a   1.000
_cell.length_b   1.000
_cell.length_c   1.000
_cell.angle_alpha   90.00
_cell.angle_beta   90.00
_cell.angle_gamma   90.00
#
_symmetry.space_group_name_H-M   'P 1'
#
loop_
_entity.id
_entity.type
_entity.pdbx_description
1 polymer ?
#
loop_
_entity_poly.entity_id
_entity_poly.type
_entity_poly.pdbx_seq_one_letter_code
_entity_poly.pdbx_strand_id
1 'polypeptide(L)'
;MKYFSLHRSNLSFLLKSFRECITAEDREVLNMCLRYNFDPQDHDGNDDDDDVPEFLFTCKCFRKPYKDNIRSIISELAHQELIQKPRYELHYWAPILDVPRCEHSF
;
A
#
# COMPACT_ATOMS: atom_id res chain seq x y z
N MET A 1 -4.30 24.51 -13.29
CA MET A 1 -4.59 23.13 -13.75
C MET A 1 -3.38 22.18 -13.83
N LYS A 2 -2.11 22.63 -13.78
CA LYS A 2 -0.95 21.72 -13.84
C LYS A 2 -0.69 20.90 -12.55
N TYR A 3 -0.99 21.47 -11.38
CA TYR A 3 -0.79 20.80 -10.08
C TYR A 3 -1.67 19.55 -9.87
N PHE A 4 -2.94 19.61 -10.28
CA PHE A 4 -3.85 18.46 -10.19
C PHE A 4 -3.42 17.30 -11.11
N SER A 5 -2.89 17.61 -12.30
CA SER A 5 -2.43 16.59 -13.24
C SER A 5 -1.16 15.87 -12.76
N LEU A 6 -0.24 16.59 -12.10
CA LEU A 6 1.00 16.02 -11.56
C LEU A 6 0.74 15.12 -10.34
N HIS A 7 -0.21 15.50 -9.49
CA HIS A 7 -0.62 14.69 -8.34
C HIS A 7 -1.34 13.40 -8.79
N ARG A 8 -2.17 13.48 -9.85
CA ARG A 8 -2.86 12.32 -10.41
C ARG A 8 -1.91 11.33 -11.10
N SER A 9 -0.88 11.81 -11.80
CA SER A 9 0.14 10.96 -12.43
C SER A 9 1.03 10.23 -11.40
N ASN A 10 1.25 10.83 -10.23
CA ASN A 10 2.01 10.21 -9.15
C ASN A 10 1.23 9.03 -8.54
N LEU A 11 -0.08 9.21 -8.31
CA LEU A 11 -0.90 8.15 -7.73
C LEU A 11 -1.03 6.91 -8.64
N SER A 12 -1.23 7.11 -9.95
CA SER A 12 -1.28 5.97 -10.90
C SER A 12 0.03 5.19 -10.95
N PHE A 13 1.17 5.87 -10.84
CA PHE A 13 2.48 5.23 -10.79
C PHE A 13 2.64 4.44 -9.47
N LEU A 14 2.27 5.06 -8.35
CA LEU A 14 2.36 4.45 -7.03
C LEU A 14 1.50 3.18 -6.92
N LEU A 15 0.26 3.22 -7.41
CA LEU A 15 -0.62 2.04 -7.42
C LEU A 15 -0.07 0.92 -8.31
N LYS A 16 0.51 1.28 -9.47
CA LYS A 16 1.17 0.30 -10.34
C LYS A 16 2.36 -0.35 -9.65
N SER A 17 3.23 0.44 -9.02
CA SER A 17 4.36 -0.07 -8.25
C SER A 17 3.91 -0.93 -7.07
N PHE A 18 2.86 -0.52 -6.36
CA PHE A 18 2.35 -1.23 -5.20
C PHE A 18 1.82 -2.61 -5.59
N ARG A 19 1.11 -2.69 -6.72
CA ARG A 19 0.68 -3.95 -7.32
C ARG A 19 1.85 -4.91 -7.59
N GLU A 20 3.03 -4.40 -7.96
CA GLU A 20 4.20 -5.25 -8.18
C GLU A 20 4.88 -5.71 -6.87
N CYS A 21 4.60 -5.06 -5.73
CA CYS A 21 5.18 -5.37 -4.43
C CYS A 21 4.34 -6.32 -3.56
N ILE A 22 3.11 -6.65 -3.96
CA ILE A 22 2.23 -7.59 -3.26
C ILE A 22 2.15 -8.95 -3.96
N THR A 23 1.61 -9.95 -3.26
CA THR A 23 1.51 -11.33 -3.75
C THR A 23 0.56 -11.45 -4.94
N ALA A 24 0.66 -12.55 -5.71
CA ALA A 24 -0.23 -12.75 -6.86
C ALA A 24 -1.72 -12.80 -6.46
N GLU A 25 -2.03 -13.40 -5.31
CA GLU A 25 -3.38 -13.46 -4.73
C GLU A 25 -3.87 -12.05 -4.38
N ASP A 26 -3.07 -11.29 -3.63
CA ASP A 26 -3.41 -9.91 -3.25
C ASP A 26 -3.59 -8.96 -4.45
N ARG A 27 -2.90 -9.23 -5.58
CA ARG A 27 -3.06 -8.43 -6.81
C ARG A 27 -4.47 -8.50 -7.34
N GLU A 28 -5.14 -9.65 -7.24
CA GLU A 28 -6.51 -9.78 -7.72
C GLU A 28 -7.49 -9.07 -6.79
N VAL A 29 -7.29 -9.16 -5.48
CA VAL A 29 -8.06 -8.39 -4.49
C VAL A 29 -7.87 -6.88 -4.70
N LEU A 30 -6.63 -6.43 -4.95
CA LEU A 30 -6.34 -5.04 -5.28
C LEU A 30 -7.03 -4.60 -6.58
N ASN A 31 -6.99 -5.42 -7.63
CA ASN A 31 -7.68 -5.12 -8.90
C ASN A 31 -9.19 -4.97 -8.66
N MET A 32 -9.79 -5.83 -7.85
CA MET A 32 -11.19 -5.77 -7.46
C MET A 32 -11.51 -4.45 -6.73
N CYS A 33 -10.72 -4.09 -5.73
CA CYS A 33 -10.86 -2.83 -4.98
C CYS A 33 -10.83 -1.58 -5.87
N LEU A 34 -10.10 -1.64 -7.00
CA LEU A 34 -9.93 -0.52 -7.92
C LEU A 34 -11.00 -0.47 -9.03
N ARG A 35 -11.88 -1.48 -9.14
CA ARG A 35 -12.99 -1.47 -10.10
C ARG A 35 -13.89 -0.25 -9.88
N TYR A 36 -14.58 0.18 -10.94
CA TYR A 36 -15.50 1.32 -10.86
C TYR A 36 -16.74 0.98 -10.02
N ASN A 37 -17.18 -0.26 -10.11
CA ASN A 37 -18.35 -0.82 -9.43
C ASN A 37 -17.95 -1.66 -8.21
N PHE A 38 -16.86 -1.31 -7.51
CA PHE A 38 -16.56 -1.99 -6.25
C PHE A 38 -17.77 -1.90 -5.33
N ASP A 39 -18.24 -3.06 -4.91
CA ASP A 39 -19.28 -3.21 -3.92
C ASP A 39 -18.75 -4.20 -2.87
N PRO A 40 -18.62 -3.77 -1.60
CA PRO A 40 -18.20 -4.63 -0.51
C PRO A 40 -19.14 -5.82 -0.26
N GLN A 41 -20.30 -5.86 -0.94
CA GLN A 41 -21.32 -6.91 -0.83
C GLN A 41 -21.55 -7.66 -2.15
N ASP A 42 -20.71 -7.45 -3.18
CA ASP A 42 -20.82 -8.15 -4.47
C ASP A 42 -20.31 -9.60 -4.30
N HIS A 43 -21.15 -10.43 -3.68
CA HIS A 43 -20.82 -11.82 -3.35
C HIS A 43 -21.15 -12.73 -4.54
N ASP A 44 -20.19 -13.54 -4.97
CA ASP A 44 -20.42 -14.67 -5.90
C ASP A 44 -21.02 -15.90 -5.18
N GLY A 45 -21.80 -15.69 -4.11
CA GLY A 45 -22.46 -16.76 -3.36
C GLY A 45 -21.54 -17.72 -2.60
N ASN A 46 -20.26 -17.39 -2.42
CA ASN A 46 -19.34 -18.12 -1.53
C ASN A 46 -19.25 -17.39 -0.18
N ASP A 47 -19.34 -18.15 0.91
CA ASP A 47 -19.36 -17.66 2.30
C ASP A 47 -17.97 -17.20 2.81
N ASP A 48 -16.91 -17.32 2.01
CA ASP A 48 -15.53 -16.89 2.32
C ASP A 48 -15.28 -15.44 1.86
N ASP A 49 -16.07 -14.50 2.36
CA ASP A 49 -16.08 -13.08 1.95
C ASP A 49 -15.06 -12.21 2.72
N ASP A 50 -13.93 -12.79 3.09
CA ASP A 50 -12.90 -12.12 3.90
C ASP A 50 -11.71 -11.61 3.07
N ASP A 51 -11.69 -11.77 1.74
CA ASP A 51 -10.55 -11.40 0.87
C ASP A 51 -10.09 -9.94 1.03
N VAL A 52 -11.02 -8.97 0.96
CA VAL A 52 -10.67 -7.55 1.09
C VAL A 52 -10.28 -7.20 2.52
N PRO A 53 -11.06 -7.56 3.56
CA PRO A 53 -10.63 -7.41 4.94
C PRO A 53 -9.27 -8.04 5.26
N GLU A 54 -9.02 -9.25 4.77
CA GLU A 54 -7.77 -9.99 4.95
C GLU A 54 -6.61 -9.28 4.26
N PHE A 55 -6.79 -8.86 3.00
CA PHE A 55 -5.79 -8.05 2.28
C PHE A 55 -5.47 -6.74 3.02
N LEU A 56 -6.48 -6.05 3.55
CA LEU A 56 -6.25 -4.85 4.35
C LEU A 56 -5.50 -5.19 5.65
N PHE A 57 -5.81 -6.34 6.26
CA PHE A 57 -5.13 -6.83 7.46
C PHE A 57 -3.66 -7.19 7.19
N THR A 58 -3.31 -7.80 6.06
CA THR A 58 -1.90 -8.05 5.69
C THR A 58 -1.11 -6.73 5.59
N CYS A 59 -1.77 -5.67 5.15
CA CYS A 59 -1.25 -4.31 5.14
C CYS A 59 -1.35 -3.57 6.49
N LYS A 60 -1.79 -4.24 7.57
CA LYS A 60 -2.06 -3.66 8.90
C LYS A 60 -3.08 -2.50 8.91
N CYS A 61 -4.03 -2.52 7.97
CA CYS A 61 -5.12 -1.57 7.87
C CYS A 61 -6.42 -2.16 8.44
N PHE A 62 -6.86 -1.64 9.58
CA PHE A 62 -8.08 -2.08 10.27
C PHE A 62 -9.34 -1.29 9.86
N ARG A 63 -9.24 -0.47 8.81
CA ARG A 63 -10.38 0.33 8.33
C ARG A 63 -11.33 -0.55 7.54
N LYS A 64 -12.62 -0.45 7.85
CA LYS A 64 -13.66 -1.16 7.10
C LYS A 64 -13.78 -0.57 5.67
N PRO A 65 -13.70 -1.43 4.63
CA PRO A 65 -13.83 -0.99 3.24
C PRO A 65 -15.29 -0.71 2.90
N TYR A 66 -15.51 0.40 2.19
CA TYR A 66 -16.78 0.81 1.60
C TYR A 66 -16.54 1.35 0.20
N LYS A 67 -17.59 1.35 -0.62
CA LYS A 67 -17.55 1.90 -1.99
C LYS A 67 -16.92 3.29 -2.09
N ASP A 68 -17.24 4.16 -1.14
CA ASP A 68 -16.81 5.56 -1.18
C ASP A 68 -15.38 5.78 -0.66
N ASN A 69 -14.83 4.85 0.14
CA ASN A 69 -13.54 5.04 0.81
C ASN A 69 -12.43 4.10 0.31
N ILE A 70 -12.76 2.99 -0.36
CA ILE A 70 -11.79 1.95 -0.71
C ILE A 70 -10.62 2.50 -1.52
N ARG A 71 -10.90 3.39 -2.49
CA ARG A 71 -9.86 3.99 -3.33
C ARG A 71 -8.90 4.86 -2.52
N SER A 72 -9.41 5.58 -1.51
CA SER A 72 -8.56 6.35 -0.59
C SER A 72 -7.71 5.42 0.26
N ILE A 73 -8.31 4.38 0.83
CA ILE A 73 -7.60 3.37 1.64
C ILE A 73 -6.44 2.77 0.84
N ILE A 74 -6.71 2.28 -0.37
CA ILE A 74 -5.69 1.68 -1.25
C ILE A 74 -4.59 2.68 -1.62
N SER A 75 -4.95 3.93 -1.93
CA SER A 75 -3.99 4.99 -2.27
C SER A 75 -3.06 5.31 -1.09
N GLU A 76 -3.61 5.38 0.10
CA GLU A 76 -2.86 5.60 1.34
C GLU A 76 -1.95 4.42 1.67
N LEU A 77 -2.45 3.19 1.51
CA LEU A 77 -1.66 1.97 1.69
C LEU A 77 -0.46 1.93 0.75
N ALA A 78 -0.67 2.19 -0.55
CA ALA A 78 0.42 2.24 -1.52
C ALA A 78 1.49 3.28 -1.12
N HIS A 79 1.08 4.43 -0.58
CA HIS A 79 2.01 5.44 -0.08
C HIS A 79 2.72 5.01 1.21
N GLN A 80 2.01 4.36 2.13
CA GLN A 80 2.56 3.83 3.37
C GLN A 80 3.64 2.79 3.09
N GLU A 81 3.33 1.78 2.28
CA GLU A 81 4.24 0.67 1.98
C GLU A 81 5.46 1.09 1.17
N LEU A 82 5.28 1.94 0.14
CA LEU A 82 6.37 2.24 -0.79
C LEU A 82 7.22 3.44 -0.39
N ILE A 83 6.66 4.39 0.35
CA ILE A 83 7.32 5.66 0.65
C ILE A 83 7.59 5.79 2.15
N GLN A 84 6.56 5.63 2.98
CA GLN A 84 6.68 5.96 4.40
C GLN A 84 7.47 4.89 5.17
N LYS A 85 7.16 3.61 4.99
CA LYS A 85 7.87 2.50 5.66
C LYS A 85 9.37 2.46 5.28
N PRO A 86 9.76 2.44 3.99
CA PRO A 86 11.19 2.45 3.63
C PRO A 86 11.92 3.67 4.16
N ARG A 87 11.29 4.86 4.12
CA ARG A 87 11.88 6.08 4.68
C ARG A 87 12.06 5.97 6.21
N TYR A 88 11.07 5.43 6.91
CA TYR A 88 11.15 5.20 8.35
C TYR A 88 12.28 4.24 8.70
N GLU A 89 12.36 3.09 8.02
CA GLU A 89 13.44 2.11 8.21
C GLU A 89 14.81 2.76 7.99
N LEU A 90 15.03 3.41 6.85
CA LEU A 90 16.30 4.10 6.56
C LEU A 90 16.66 5.13 7.64
N HIS A 91 15.68 5.91 8.10
CA HIS A 91 15.90 6.90 9.15
C HIS A 91 16.20 6.25 10.51
N TYR A 92 15.57 5.13 10.83
CA TYR A 92 15.83 4.37 12.06
C TYR A 92 17.22 3.72 12.06
N TRP A 93 17.65 3.19 10.91
CA TRP A 93 18.98 2.61 10.74
C TRP A 93 20.09 3.65 10.62
N ALA A 94 19.78 4.89 10.22
CA ALA A 94 20.80 5.91 9.96
C ALA A 94 21.80 6.09 11.12
N PRO A 95 21.39 6.27 12.39
CA PRO A 95 22.35 6.42 13.50
C PRO A 95 23.21 5.18 13.77
N ILE A 96 22.72 3.97 13.47
CA ILE A 96 23.44 2.71 13.64
C ILE A 96 24.50 2.56 12.55
N LEU A 97 24.16 2.96 11.33
CA LEU A 97 25.06 2.94 10.18
C LEU A 97 26.07 4.10 10.23
N ASP A 98 25.73 5.19 10.92
CA ASP A 98 26.62 6.32 11.20
C ASP A 98 27.66 6.03 12.29
N VAL A 99 27.70 4.82 12.86
CA VAL A 99 28.81 4.41 13.75
C VAL A 99 30.12 4.48 12.95
N PRO A 100 31.03 5.41 13.25
CA PRO A 100 32.32 5.45 12.60
C PRO A 100 33.05 4.18 13.00
N ARG A 101 33.47 3.37 12.02
CA ARG A 101 34.49 2.34 12.28
C ARG A 101 35.80 3.06 12.63
N CYS A 102 36.05 3.24 13.92
CA CYS A 102 37.35 3.50 14.53
C CYS A 102 37.42 2.58 15.76
N GLU A 103 38.45 1.78 16.00
CA GLU A 103 39.88 2.07 15.81
C GLU A 103 40.63 0.80 15.32
N HIS A 104 41.17 0.83 14.10
CA HIS A 104 42.42 0.13 13.82
C HIS A 104 43.53 1.14 14.04
N SER A 105 44.04 1.22 15.26
CA SER A 105 45.32 1.88 15.53
C SER A 105 46.43 0.89 15.20
N PHE A 106 47.35 1.32 14.34
CA PHE A 106 48.58 0.64 13.93
C PHE A 106 49.48 0.29 15.12
#